data_AF-E7MZR3-F1
#
_entry.id   AF-E7MZR3-F1
#
_cell.length_a   1.000
_cell.length_b   1.000
_cell.length_c   1.000
_cell.angle_alpha   90.00
_cell.angle_beta   90.00
_cell.angle_gamma   90.00
#
_symmetry.space_group_name_H-M   'P 1'
#
loop_
_entity.id
_entity.type
_entity.pdbx_description
1 polymer ?
#
loop_
_entity_poly.entity_id
_entity_poly.type
_entity_poly.pdbx_seq_one_letter_code
_entity_poly.pdbx_strand_id
1 'polypeptide(L)'
;MNLVPLQMISDVQMGGHISLMALLPDGHIALHVHPDLRHVSLDIYLCAENAALEPIANSMRRAFQPDKTKSTHLRRGDFRAPSEIRPKTTTRVAPFRRIKSTGAKVIRILARRTRR
;
A
#
# COMPACT_ATOMS: atom_id res chain seq x y z
N MET A 1 12.28 -13.81 -7.33
CA MET A 1 13.27 -13.32 -6.33
C MET A 1 13.02 -14.08 -5.06
N ASN A 2 14.03 -14.79 -4.56
CA ASN A 2 13.97 -15.42 -3.25
C ASN A 2 14.35 -14.35 -2.22
N LEU A 3 13.37 -13.72 -1.58
CA LEU A 3 13.60 -12.67 -0.59
C LEU A 3 13.79 -13.32 0.77
N VAL A 4 15.02 -13.71 1.07
CA VAL A 4 15.39 -14.24 2.38
C VAL A 4 15.79 -13.08 3.28
N PRO A 5 15.06 -12.81 4.38
CA PRO A 5 15.42 -11.75 5.29
C PRO A 5 16.69 -12.11 6.07
N LEU A 6 17.58 -11.12 6.21
CA LEU A 6 18.76 -11.22 7.07
C LEU A 6 18.35 -11.21 8.55
N GLN A 7 17.36 -10.39 8.88
CA GLN A 7 16.83 -10.26 10.22
C GLN A 7 15.37 -9.81 10.13
N MET A 8 14.56 -10.24 11.08
CA MET A 8 13.22 -9.72 11.29
C MET A 8 13.05 -9.35 12.75
N ILE A 9 12.45 -8.19 12.97
CA ILE A 9 11.98 -7.76 14.29
C ILE A 9 10.51 -7.46 14.18
N SER A 10 9.75 -7.83 15.21
CA SER A 10 8.33 -7.50 15.32
C SER A 10 7.96 -7.24 16.75
N ASP A 11 6.99 -6.36 16.96
CA ASP A 11 6.43 -6.06 18.27
C ASP A 11 4.91 -5.86 18.18
N VAL A 12 4.23 -6.23 19.26
CA VAL A 12 2.78 -6.02 19.43
C VAL A 12 2.61 -5.09 20.62
N GLN A 13 2.22 -3.85 20.33
CA GLN A 13 2.10 -2.81 21.33
C GLN A 13 0.77 -2.92 22.09
N MET A 14 0.70 -2.24 23.23
CA MET A 14 -0.54 -2.08 24.00
C MET A 14 -1.61 -1.44 23.11
N GLY A 15 -2.69 -2.17 22.84
CA GLY A 15 -3.73 -1.80 21.85
C GLY A 15 -3.72 -2.63 20.57
N GLY A 16 -2.85 -3.64 20.45
CA GLY A 16 -2.85 -4.58 19.33
C GLY A 16 -2.25 -4.03 18.03
N HIS A 17 -1.62 -2.86 18.07
CA HIS A 17 -0.82 -2.35 16.96
C HIS A 17 0.40 -3.25 16.75
N ILE A 18 0.59 -3.71 15.52
CA ILE A 18 1.69 -4.62 15.16
C ILE A 18 2.67 -3.86 14.29
N SER A 19 3.94 -3.87 14.68
CA SER A 19 5.04 -3.36 13.86
C SER A 19 5.96 -4.50 13.48
N LEU A 20 6.39 -4.56 12.21
CA LEU A 20 7.35 -5.53 11.72
C LEU A 20 8.34 -4.84 10.79
N MET A 21 9.62 -5.16 10.96
CA MET A 21 10.69 -4.75 10.06
C MET A 21 11.54 -5.97 9.69
N ALA A 22 11.63 -6.24 8.39
CA ALA A 22 12.49 -7.26 7.81
C ALA A 22 13.62 -6.58 7.04
N LEU A 23 14.86 -6.85 7.45
CA LEU A 23 16.06 -6.43 6.74
C LEU A 23 16.36 -7.43 5.62
N LEU A 24 16.62 -6.91 4.43
CA LEU A 24 17.04 -7.67 3.26
C LEU A 24 18.48 -7.27 2.93
N PRO A 25 19.26 -8.10 2.19
CA PRO A 25 20.65 -7.77 1.83
C PRO A 25 20.82 -6.36 1.27
N ASP A 26 19.91 -5.94 0.38
CA ASP A 26 19.94 -4.64 -0.29
C ASP A 26 18.61 -3.90 -0.14
N GLY A 27 17.95 -4.02 1.01
CA GLY A 27 16.60 -3.50 1.15
C GLY A 27 15.97 -3.67 2.53
N HIS A 28 14.69 -3.35 2.59
CA HIS A 28 13.87 -3.67 3.76
C HIS A 28 12.39 -3.78 3.38
N ILE A 29 11.65 -4.46 4.25
CA ILE A 29 10.19 -4.42 4.30
C ILE A 29 9.80 -3.91 5.68
N ALA A 30 9.01 -2.85 5.75
CA ALA A 30 8.42 -2.36 6.99
C ALA A 30 6.90 -2.44 6.89
N LEU A 31 6.26 -2.93 7.95
CA LEU A 31 4.82 -3.18 8.02
C LEU A 31 4.29 -2.67 9.35
N HIS A 32 3.24 -1.88 9.31
CA HIS A 32 2.48 -1.50 10.51
C HIS A 32 1.00 -1.80 10.31
N VAL A 33 0.43 -2.57 11.24
CA VAL A 33 -0.99 -2.94 11.24
C VAL A 33 -1.67 -2.24 12.41
N HIS A 34 -2.67 -1.42 12.10
CA HIS A 34 -3.51 -0.71 13.07
C HIS A 34 -4.93 -1.28 13.01
N PRO A 35 -5.27 -2.29 13.83
CA PRO A 35 -6.56 -2.97 13.76
C PRO A 35 -7.76 -2.02 13.97
N ASP A 36 -7.67 -1.13 14.95
CA ASP A 36 -8.74 -0.18 15.29
C ASP A 36 -9.05 0.79 14.14
N LEU A 37 -8.02 1.19 13.40
CA LEU A 37 -8.14 2.05 12.23
C LEU A 37 -8.48 1.27 10.95
N ARG A 38 -8.51 -0.08 11.03
CA ARG A 38 -8.62 -0.99 9.87
C ARG A 38 -7.62 -0.62 8.77
N HIS A 39 -6.40 -0.31 9.18
CA HIS A 39 -5.37 0.26 8.32
C HIS A 39 -4.06 -0.52 8.41
N VAL A 40 -3.40 -0.65 7.26
CA VAL A 40 -2.07 -1.23 7.14
C VAL A 40 -1.20 -0.29 6.32
N SER A 41 -0.05 0.12 6.86
CA SER A 41 1.02 0.74 6.08
C SER A 41 2.10 -0.28 5.78
N LEU A 42 2.64 -0.21 4.57
CA LEU A 42 3.63 -1.14 4.04
C LEU A 42 4.63 -0.35 3.21
N ASP A 43 5.90 -0.45 3.58
CA ASP A 43 7.02 0.04 2.81
C ASP A 43 7.85 -1.14 2.30
N ILE A 44 8.13 -1.13 1.01
CA ILE A 44 8.99 -2.12 0.36
C ILE A 44 10.09 -1.36 -0.34
N TYR A 45 11.32 -1.57 0.12
CA TYR A 45 12.52 -1.00 -0.46
C TYR A 45 13.44 -2.12 -0.93
N LEU A 46 13.79 -2.10 -2.22
CA LEU A 46 14.76 -3.02 -2.82
C LEU A 46 15.72 -2.19 -3.67
N CYS A 47 17.01 -2.38 -3.45
CA CYS A 47 18.08 -1.85 -4.29
C CYS A 47 18.50 -2.94 -5.28
N ALA A 48 17.75 -3.06 -6.37
CA ALA A 48 18.07 -3.98 -7.48
C ALA A 48 17.53 -3.42 -8.80
N GLU A 49 18.27 -3.57 -9.90
CA GLU A 49 17.94 -2.98 -11.21
C GLU A 49 16.56 -3.45 -11.74
N ASN A 50 16.19 -4.69 -11.48
CA ASN A 50 14.95 -5.31 -11.96
C ASN A 50 14.04 -5.77 -10.81
N ALA A 51 14.02 -5.03 -9.70
CA ALA A 51 13.17 -5.29 -8.54
C ALA A 51 11.68 -5.32 -8.91
N ALA A 52 11.10 -6.51 -9.00
CA ALA A 52 9.66 -6.67 -9.15
C ALA A 52 8.99 -6.51 -7.77
N LEU A 53 8.51 -5.30 -7.46
CA LEU A 53 7.76 -5.00 -6.23
C LEU A 53 6.31 -5.52 -6.26
N GLU A 54 5.73 -5.61 -7.46
CA GLU A 54 4.30 -5.94 -7.64
C GLU A 54 3.93 -7.35 -7.12
N PRO A 55 4.75 -8.41 -7.25
CA PRO A 55 4.50 -9.70 -6.60
C PRO A 55 4.37 -9.61 -5.08
N ILE A 56 5.25 -8.84 -4.41
CA ILE A 56 5.22 -8.65 -2.96
C ILE A 56 3.95 -7.88 -2.58
N ALA A 57 3.68 -6.78 -3.29
CA ALA A 57 2.47 -5.99 -3.07
C ALA A 57 1.19 -6.80 -3.33
N ASN A 58 1.19 -7.70 -4.32
CA ASN A 58 0.07 -8.61 -4.59
C ASN A 58 -0.13 -9.63 -3.46
N SER A 59 0.94 -10.22 -2.94
CA SER A 59 0.85 -11.11 -1.77
C SER A 59 0.27 -10.38 -0.56
N MET A 60 0.71 -9.16 -0.28
CA MET A 60 0.16 -8.34 0.81
C MET A 60 -1.31 -7.98 0.59
N ARG A 61 -1.71 -7.63 -0.64
CA ARG A 61 -3.14 -7.38 -0.96
C ARG A 61 -4.00 -8.63 -0.78
N ARG A 62 -3.49 -9.82 -1.11
CA ARG A 62 -4.22 -11.09 -0.88
C ARG A 62 -4.35 -11.40 0.60
N ALA A 63 -3.30 -11.13 1.40
CA ALA A 63 -3.30 -11.37 2.83
C ALA A 63 -4.27 -10.43 3.57
N PHE A 64 -4.22 -9.12 3.28
CA PHE A 64 -5.00 -8.12 4.02
C PHE A 64 -6.36 -7.79 3.39
N GLN A 65 -6.60 -8.17 2.13
CA GLN A 65 -7.84 -7.92 1.38
C GLN A 65 -8.37 -6.47 1.52
N PRO A 66 -7.55 -5.44 1.24
CA PRO A 66 -7.96 -4.06 1.49
C PRO A 66 -9.04 -3.59 0.51
N ASP A 67 -10.03 -2.87 1.03
CA ASP A 67 -11.05 -2.17 0.22
C ASP A 67 -10.45 -1.11 -0.71
N LYS A 68 -9.33 -0.51 -0.29
CA LYS A 68 -8.63 0.55 -1.01
C LYS A 68 -7.14 0.46 -0.71
N THR A 69 -6.32 0.63 -1.74
CA THR A 69 -4.87 0.72 -1.62
C THR A 69 -4.40 2.01 -2.28
N LYS A 70 -3.55 2.76 -1.58
CA LYS A 70 -2.80 3.88 -2.15
C LYS A 70 -1.33 3.49 -2.08
N SER A 71 -0.65 3.49 -3.22
CA SER A 71 0.76 3.11 -3.31
C SER A 71 1.52 4.21 -4.03
N THR A 72 2.71 4.54 -3.53
CA THR A 72 3.62 5.51 -4.15
C THR A 72 4.91 4.81 -4.48
N HIS A 73 5.28 4.80 -5.76
CA HIS A 73 6.55 4.25 -6.21
C HIS A 73 7.61 5.35 -6.25
N LEU A 74 8.71 5.13 -5.54
CA LEU A 74 9.85 6.03 -5.47
C LEU A 74 11.06 5.32 -6.06
N ARG A 75 11.66 5.89 -7.11
CA ARG A 75 13.01 5.47 -7.52
C ARG A 75 14.01 6.10 -6.55
N ARG A 76 15.04 5.36 -6.16
CA ARG A 76 16.10 5.79 -5.23
C ARG A 76 17.44 5.44 -5.87
N GLY A 77 18.42 6.34 -5.81
CA GLY A 77 19.73 6.15 -6.45
C GLY A 77 20.02 7.22 -7.49
N ASP A 78 20.84 6.89 -8.50
CA ASP A 78 21.25 7.83 -9.54
C ASP A 78 20.09 8.16 -10.50
N PHE A 79 19.73 9.44 -10.56
CA PHE A 79 18.65 9.95 -11.39
C PHE A 79 19.26 10.63 -12.61
N ARG A 80 19.01 10.07 -13.80
CA ARG A 80 19.51 10.66 -15.04
C ARG A 80 18.72 11.90 -15.49
N ALA A 81 17.51 12.07 -14.96
CA ALA A 81 16.65 13.22 -15.24
C ALA A 81 15.72 13.59 -14.07
N PRO A 82 15.35 14.87 -13.89
CA PRO A 82 14.42 15.31 -12.83
C PRO A 82 13.04 14.65 -12.88
N SER A 83 12.61 14.20 -14.07
CA SER A 83 11.35 13.47 -14.26
C SER A 83 11.35 12.10 -13.58
N GLU A 84 12.52 11.49 -13.38
CA GLU A 84 12.68 10.19 -12.73
C GLU A 84 12.56 10.26 -11.19
N ILE A 85 12.73 11.46 -10.63
CA ILE A 85 12.61 11.74 -9.18
C ILE A 85 11.14 11.77 -8.76
N ARG A 86 10.23 12.13 -9.68
CA ARG A 86 8.83 12.39 -9.35
C ARG A 86 8.13 11.10 -8.86
N PRO A 87 7.60 11.09 -7.62
CA PRO A 87 6.84 9.96 -7.10
C PRO A 87 5.64 9.61 -7.97
N LYS A 88 5.48 8.33 -8.33
CA LYS A 88 4.29 7.86 -9.06
C LYS A 88 3.30 7.26 -8.07
N THR A 89 2.20 7.98 -7.80
CA THR A 89 1.14 7.50 -6.91
C THR A 89 0.04 6.81 -7.69
N THR A 90 -0.30 5.57 -7.32
CA THR A 90 -1.41 4.80 -7.87
C THR A 90 -2.43 4.50 -6.76
N THR A 91 -3.72 4.69 -7.06
CA THR A 91 -4.81 4.32 -6.14
C THR A 91 -5.66 3.20 -6.74
N ARG A 92 -5.80 2.09 -6.01
CA ARG A 92 -6.67 0.96 -6.35
C ARG A 92 -7.83 0.89 -5.35
N VAL A 93 -9.01 0.51 -5.83
CA VAL A 93 -10.23 0.39 -5.02
C VAL A 93 -10.89 -0.92 -5.42
N ALA A 94 -11.24 -1.75 -4.44
CA ALA A 94 -11.88 -3.04 -4.66
C ALA A 94 -13.19 -2.89 -5.48
N PRO A 95 -13.52 -3.83 -6.39
CA PRO A 95 -14.70 -3.71 -7.25
C PRO A 95 -16.00 -3.49 -6.47
N PHE A 96 -16.22 -4.24 -5.38
CA PHE A 96 -17.41 -4.10 -4.54
C PHE A 96 -17.53 -2.72 -3.88
N ARG A 97 -16.41 -2.20 -3.36
CA ARG A 97 -16.32 -0.84 -2.81
C ARG A 97 -16.64 0.22 -3.87
N ARG A 98 -16.18 0.03 -5.11
CA ARG A 98 -16.51 0.93 -6.23
C ARG A 98 -18.03 0.99 -6.45
N ILE A 99 -18.70 -0.15 -6.55
CA ILE A 99 -20.16 -0.24 -6.74
C ILE A 99 -20.90 0.52 -5.63
N LYS A 100 -20.58 0.24 -4.36
CA LYS A 100 -21.18 0.93 -3.21
C LYS A 100 -20.96 2.44 -3.26
N SER A 101 -19.74 2.88 -3.60
CA SER A 101 -19.40 4.30 -3.65
C SER A 101 -20.07 5.05 -4.81
N THR A 102 -20.27 4.38 -5.95
CA THR A 102 -20.96 4.94 -7.11
C THR A 102 -22.45 5.09 -6.84
N GLY A 103 -23.10 4.06 -6.27
CA GLY A 103 -24.52 4.13 -5.89
C GLY A 103 -24.80 5.28 -4.92
N ALA A 104 -23.97 5.44 -3.89
CA ALA A 104 -24.08 6.55 -2.94
C ALA A 104 -23.92 7.94 -3.60
N LYS A 105 -23.06 8.06 -4.62
CA LYS A 105 -22.91 9.32 -5.39
C LYS A 105 -24.15 9.61 -6.23
N VAL A 106 -24.70 8.61 -6.92
CA VAL A 106 -25.90 8.76 -7.76
C VAL A 106 -27.11 9.19 -6.94
N ILE A 107 -27.40 8.50 -5.82
CA ILE A 107 -28.49 8.87 -4.92
C ILE A 107 -28.35 10.32 -4.44
N ARG A 108 -27.13 10.74 -4.09
CA ARG A 108 -26.86 12.10 -3.62
C ARG A 108 -27.09 13.16 -4.70
N ILE A 109 -26.78 12.85 -5.96
CA ILE A 109 -27.07 13.74 -7.10
C ILE A 109 -28.58 13.82 -7.33
N LEU A 110 -29.29 12.69 -7.32
CA LEU A 110 -30.74 12.64 -7.51
C LEU A 110 -31.47 13.40 -6.39
N ALA A 111 -31.11 13.18 -5.13
CA ALA A 111 -31.68 13.88 -3.98
C ALA A 111 -31.43 15.41 -3.99
N ARG A 112 -30.39 15.87 -4.69
CA ARG A 112 -30.14 17.32 -4.89
C ARG A 112 -30.99 17.91 -6.00
N ARG A 113 -31.36 17.11 -7.01
CA ARG A 113 -32.26 17.55 -8.09
C ARG A 113 -33.70 17.65 -7.64
N THR A 114 -34.18 16.78 -6.75
CA THR A 114 -35.55 16.83 -6.21
C THR A 114 -35.79 17.91 -5.16
N ARG A 115 -34.75 18.63 -4.70
CA ARG A 115 -34.86 19.78 -3.78
C ARG A 115 -34.79 21.14 -4.49
N ARG A 116 -34.71 21.16 -5.82
CA ARG A 116 -34.94 22.34 -6.67
C ARG A 116 -36.29 22.18 -7.34
#